data_AF-A0A9D4P5I1-F1
#
_entry.id   AF-A0A9D4P5I1-F1
#
_cell.length_a   1.000
_cell.length_b   1.000
_cell.length_c   1.000
_cell.angle_alpha   90.00
_cell.angle_beta   90.00
_cell.angle_gamma   90.00
#
_symmetry.space_group_name_H-M   'P 1'
#
loop_
_entity.id
_entity.type
_entity.pdbx_description
1 polymer ?
#
loop_
_entity_poly.entity_id
_entity_poly.type
_entity_poly.pdbx_seq_one_letter_code
_entity_poly.pdbx_strand_id
1 'polypeptide(L)'
;MQRIRQYVYPTDFIQIGDMVKDFFECFKYYVFRLEYSLDDYQNQRIPWTYQTFRRAIWITLNSWINILSFLHLIVYPTNIELKTMKNFESELQFDRCDLIFPPSIFVFVMLEYFWFTLFHEILTYKFKVSQLIVKYSHFNNDHLEPEYHRYITRFSHIGNFASNTLNVVVVINEIIFYLLIIHRIYSFYLNDEISMFFMIIFILLITNSSYRIEYMAGQLFVAMKYLLFINEFFKIQLKRLVIHLRWTIKLDRFLLLSKRRSIWTRFMKKYVQLYYEVAIFNKTISGVFLDIEAISKCSIVFCIMFYSKQIHMNIHNTIIVILSLAPFIYTNGLYSRVAQFPQFNQIASQKMMQWLARSQYRRHYRHDRNRLFIRDIIKSNLFVQTMSKNRFGISCGQVFFITKFKFVELFLLNFVLILMFYKKFCLL
;
A
#
# COMPACT_ATOMS: atom_id res chain seq x y z
N MET A 1 23.92 -13.63 -3.09
CA MET A 1 23.47 -14.81 -3.87
C MET A 1 23.00 -16.01 -3.04
N GLN A 2 23.02 -16.02 -1.70
CA GLN A 2 22.41 -17.11 -0.89
C GLN A 2 20.92 -16.92 -0.55
N ARG A 3 20.30 -15.78 -0.90
CA ARG A 3 18.86 -15.51 -0.64
C ARG A 3 17.88 -16.01 -1.72
N ILE A 4 18.37 -16.61 -2.80
CA ILE A 4 17.51 -17.07 -3.91
C ILE A 4 17.08 -18.55 -3.73
N ARG A 5 17.69 -19.29 -2.80
CA ARG A 5 17.33 -20.70 -2.50
C ARG A 5 16.10 -20.90 -1.60
N GLN A 6 15.36 -19.85 -1.24
CA GLN A 6 14.16 -19.98 -0.39
C GLN A 6 12.83 -20.05 -1.16
N TYR A 7 12.85 -20.13 -2.50
CA TYR A 7 11.64 -20.35 -3.29
C TYR A 7 11.40 -21.83 -3.55
N VAL A 8 10.83 -22.53 -2.57
CA VAL A 8 9.69 -23.48 -2.66
C VAL A 8 9.40 -23.89 -1.21
N TYR A 9 8.68 -23.05 -0.47
CA TYR A 9 8.02 -23.56 0.74
C TYR A 9 6.84 -24.43 0.27
N PRO A 10 6.69 -25.68 0.75
CA PRO A 10 5.44 -26.40 0.60
C PRO A 10 4.32 -25.54 1.18
N THR A 11 3.20 -25.42 0.46
CA THR A 11 2.06 -24.53 0.74
C THR A 11 1.40 -24.72 2.11
N ASP A 12 1.81 -25.74 2.86
CA ASP A 12 1.15 -26.20 4.08
C ASP A 12 1.71 -25.59 5.38
N PHE A 13 2.82 -24.83 5.32
CA PHE A 13 3.52 -24.35 6.54
C PHE A 13 3.81 -22.84 6.62
N ILE A 14 3.19 -21.98 5.81
CA ILE A 14 3.37 -20.52 5.99
C ILE A 14 2.55 -20.05 7.19
N GLN A 15 3.22 -19.57 8.24
CA GLN A 15 2.56 -18.97 9.39
C GLN A 15 2.25 -17.49 9.16
N ILE A 16 1.09 -17.04 9.65
CA ILE A 16 0.69 -15.61 9.56
C ILE A 16 1.70 -14.73 10.31
N GLY A 17 2.24 -15.22 11.44
CA GLY A 17 3.28 -14.51 12.18
C GLY A 17 4.53 -14.23 11.36
N ASP A 18 4.96 -15.19 10.54
CA ASP A 18 6.13 -15.03 9.66
C ASP A 18 5.85 -14.02 8.55
N MET A 19 4.65 -14.03 7.96
CA MET A 19 4.25 -13.01 6.98
C MET A 19 4.25 -11.58 7.57
N VAL A 20 3.95 -11.43 8.86
CA VAL A 20 4.00 -10.13 9.56
C VAL A 20 5.44 -9.71 9.88
N LYS A 21 6.34 -10.66 10.15
CA LYS A 21 7.78 -10.35 10.27
C LYS A 21 8.37 -9.92 8.93
N ASP A 22 8.03 -10.63 7.86
CA ASP A 22 8.43 -10.25 6.50
C ASP A 22 7.88 -8.88 6.10
N PHE A 23 6.64 -8.58 6.50
CA PHE A 23 6.05 -7.25 6.35
C PHE A 23 6.94 -6.19 7.02
N PHE A 24 7.35 -6.41 8.27
CA PHE A 24 8.19 -5.48 9.01
C PHE A 24 9.56 -5.29 8.33
N GLU A 25 10.24 -6.38 7.98
CA GLU A 25 11.55 -6.32 7.32
C GLU A 25 11.47 -5.59 5.97
N CYS A 26 10.41 -5.82 5.21
CA CYS A 26 10.15 -5.12 3.95
C CYS A 26 9.94 -3.62 4.18
N PHE A 27 9.08 -3.24 5.12
CA PHE A 27 8.82 -1.83 5.43
C PHE A 27 10.06 -1.15 6.02
N LYS A 28 10.82 -1.85 6.85
CA LYS A 28 12.11 -1.39 7.37
C LYS A 28 13.09 -1.02 6.25
N TYR A 29 13.13 -1.82 5.18
CA TYR A 29 13.98 -1.58 4.02
C TYR A 29 13.44 -0.49 3.08
N TYR A 30 12.21 -0.63 2.62
CA TYR A 30 11.62 0.18 1.56
C TYR A 30 10.91 1.43 2.05
N VAL A 31 10.36 1.44 3.27
CA VAL A 31 9.50 2.52 3.75
C VAL A 31 10.17 3.35 4.82
N PHE A 32 10.78 2.74 5.84
CA PHE A 32 11.36 3.45 6.98
C PHE A 32 12.83 3.83 6.78
N ARG A 33 13.57 2.99 6.03
CA ARG A 33 15.02 3.15 5.76
C ARG A 33 15.90 3.13 7.01
N LEU A 34 15.41 2.53 8.09
CA LEU A 34 16.08 2.48 9.40
C LEU A 34 16.42 1.04 9.75
N GLU A 35 17.61 0.75 10.26
CA GLU A 35 17.97 -0.58 10.72
C GLU A 35 17.74 -0.69 12.24
N TYR A 36 16.62 -1.28 12.64
CA TYR A 36 16.22 -1.52 14.03
C TYR A 36 15.37 -2.79 14.15
N SER A 37 15.31 -3.37 15.36
CA SER A 37 14.45 -4.51 15.67
C SER A 37 13.11 -4.08 16.26
N LEU A 38 12.13 -4.98 16.21
CA LEU A 38 10.84 -4.75 16.88
C LEU A 38 10.99 -4.54 18.39
N ASP A 39 11.94 -5.24 19.02
CA ASP A 39 12.22 -5.13 20.46
C ASP A 39 12.80 -3.75 20.82
N ASP A 40 13.69 -3.21 19.96
CA ASP A 40 14.22 -1.85 20.13
C ASP A 40 13.09 -0.82 20.14
N TYR A 41 12.12 -0.98 19.23
CA TYR A 41 10.97 -0.09 19.15
C TYR A 41 10.05 -0.22 20.37
N GLN A 42 9.78 -1.45 20.81
CA GLN A 42 8.94 -1.69 21.99
C GLN A 42 9.54 -1.12 23.27
N ASN A 43 10.86 -1.27 23.44
CA ASN A 43 11.58 -0.78 24.60
C ASN A 43 11.95 0.71 24.49
N GLN A 44 11.55 1.38 23.40
CA GLN A 44 11.86 2.78 23.11
C GLN A 44 13.36 3.10 23.09
N ARG A 45 14.16 2.17 22.56
CA ARG A 45 15.62 2.20 22.57
C ARG A 45 16.20 1.90 21.19
N ILE A 46 15.72 2.59 20.15
CA ILE A 46 16.38 2.58 18.84
C ILE A 46 17.80 3.16 19.01
N PRO A 47 18.86 2.40 18.67
CA PRO A 47 20.22 2.86 18.86
C PRO A 47 20.55 4.00 17.88
N TRP A 48 21.12 5.08 18.39
CA TRP A 48 21.53 6.23 17.58
C TRP A 48 22.92 6.04 16.98
N THR A 49 23.06 5.04 16.12
CA THR A 49 24.34 4.69 15.49
C THR A 49 24.31 4.93 13.98
N TYR A 50 25.48 5.11 13.37
CA TYR A 50 25.59 5.20 11.91
C TYR A 50 24.96 3.98 11.21
N GLN A 51 25.09 2.77 11.78
CA GLN A 51 24.51 1.55 11.19
C GLN A 51 22.98 1.64 11.05
N THR A 52 22.31 2.21 12.06
CA THR A 52 20.85 2.41 12.07
C THR A 52 20.39 3.37 10.99
N PHE A 53 21.14 4.46 10.76
CA PHE A 53 20.77 5.51 9.82
C PHE A 53 21.42 5.39 8.43
N ARG A 54 22.38 4.48 8.24
CA ARG A 54 23.17 4.34 7.00
C ARG A 54 22.28 4.29 5.76
N ARG A 55 21.22 3.48 5.81
CA ARG A 55 20.29 3.32 4.68
C ARG A 55 19.49 4.60 4.42
N ALA A 56 18.98 5.24 5.47
CA ALA A 56 18.28 6.52 5.36
C ALA A 56 19.19 7.58 4.72
N ILE A 57 20.43 7.72 5.19
CA ILE A 57 21.40 8.68 4.65
C ILE A 57 21.64 8.40 3.17
N TRP A 58 22.02 7.18 2.81
CA TRP A 58 22.37 6.83 1.44
C TRP A 58 21.23 7.03 0.45
N ILE A 59 20.04 6.50 0.76
CA ILE A 59 18.89 6.56 -0.15
C ILE A 59 18.37 8.00 -0.28
N THR A 60 18.36 8.76 0.81
CA THR A 60 17.86 10.15 0.80
C THR A 60 18.82 11.05 0.03
N LEU A 61 20.14 10.92 0.23
CA LEU A 61 21.15 11.63 -0.58
C LEU A 61 21.00 11.28 -2.06
N ASN A 62 20.89 10.00 -2.39
CA ASN A 62 20.67 9.56 -3.76
C ASN A 62 19.39 10.14 -4.36
N SER A 63 18.30 10.21 -3.60
CA SER A 63 17.04 10.80 -4.06
C SER A 63 17.22 12.29 -4.37
N TRP A 64 17.85 13.07 -3.50
CA TRP A 64 18.07 14.50 -3.72
C TRP A 64 19.03 14.79 -4.86
N ILE A 65 20.10 14.01 -5.01
CA ILE A 65 21.01 14.12 -6.17
C ILE A 65 20.22 13.90 -7.47
N ASN A 66 19.38 12.87 -7.53
CA ASN A 66 18.55 12.61 -8.71
C ASN A 66 17.52 13.72 -8.97
N ILE A 67 16.84 14.23 -7.94
CA ILE A 67 15.91 15.37 -8.06
C ILE A 67 16.62 16.59 -8.64
N LEU A 68 17.77 16.96 -8.08
CA LEU A 68 18.56 18.11 -8.54
C LEU A 68 19.10 17.90 -9.96
N SER A 69 19.53 16.69 -10.29
CA SER A 69 20.03 16.35 -11.63
C SER A 69 18.92 16.43 -12.68
N PHE A 70 17.73 15.91 -12.38
CA PHE A 70 16.58 16.01 -13.29
C PHE A 70 16.07 17.45 -13.42
N LEU A 71 16.09 18.24 -12.33
CA LEU A 71 15.76 19.66 -12.39
C LEU A 71 16.75 20.43 -13.26
N HIS A 72 18.05 20.19 -13.09
CA HIS A 72 19.09 20.78 -13.94
C HIS A 72 18.85 20.44 -15.41
N LEU A 73 18.60 19.17 -15.72
CA LEU A 73 18.36 18.68 -17.07
C LEU A 73 17.09 19.29 -17.71
N ILE A 74 16.07 19.64 -16.94
CA ILE A 74 14.87 20.34 -17.45
C ILE A 74 15.13 21.84 -17.68
N VAL A 75 15.80 22.50 -16.73
CA VAL A 75 15.91 23.98 -16.73
C VAL A 75 17.10 24.47 -17.56
N TYR A 76 18.23 23.77 -17.48
CA TYR A 76 19.50 24.14 -18.12
C TYR A 76 20.16 22.93 -18.79
N PRO A 77 19.51 22.29 -19.79
CA PRO A 77 20.11 21.15 -20.47
C PRO A 77 21.36 21.57 -21.24
N THR A 78 22.45 20.83 -21.06
CA THR A 78 23.66 20.98 -21.86
C THR A 78 23.46 20.44 -23.27
N ASN A 79 24.26 20.91 -24.24
CA ASN A 79 24.22 20.42 -25.61
C ASN A 79 24.40 18.89 -25.70
N ILE A 80 25.25 18.34 -24.83
CA ILE A 80 25.53 16.90 -24.73
C ILE A 80 24.28 16.16 -24.24
N GLU A 81 23.61 16.64 -23.18
CA GLU A 81 22.38 16.03 -22.66
C GLU A 81 21.25 16.05 -23.70
N LEU A 82 21.09 17.17 -24.43
CA LEU A 82 20.11 17.27 -25.52
C LEU A 82 20.40 16.29 -26.65
N LYS A 83 21.67 16.19 -27.06
CA LYS A 83 22.10 15.25 -28.11
C LYS A 83 21.89 13.80 -27.66
N THR A 84 22.20 13.52 -26.41
CA THR A 84 22.00 12.21 -25.77
C THR A 84 20.51 11.83 -25.77
N MET A 85 19.62 12.74 -25.37
CA MET A 85 18.17 12.50 -25.41
C MET A 85 17.66 12.24 -26.83
N LYS A 86 18.05 13.07 -27.81
CA LYS A 86 17.64 12.86 -29.22
C LYS A 86 18.14 11.53 -29.79
N ASN A 87 19.35 11.12 -29.41
CA ASN A 87 19.88 9.82 -29.82
C ASN A 87 19.07 8.68 -29.20
N PHE A 88 18.70 8.76 -27.91
CA PHE A 88 17.81 7.77 -27.31
C PHE A 88 16.45 7.72 -27.99
N GLU A 89 15.86 8.88 -28.28
CA GLU A 89 14.59 8.96 -29.01
C GLU A 89 14.69 8.22 -30.36
N SER A 90 15.78 8.41 -31.10
CA SER A 90 15.99 7.72 -32.38
C SER A 90 16.22 6.21 -32.25
N GLU A 91 17.02 5.77 -31.27
CA GLU A 91 17.44 4.38 -31.11
C GLU A 91 16.33 3.50 -30.55
N LEU A 92 15.63 4.04 -29.57
CA LEU A 92 14.54 3.37 -28.88
C LEU A 92 13.18 3.75 -29.49
N GLN A 93 13.18 4.49 -30.60
CA GLN A 93 12.01 4.88 -31.40
C GLN A 93 10.87 5.47 -30.57
N PHE A 94 11.21 6.37 -29.65
CA PHE A 94 10.22 7.04 -28.81
C PHE A 94 10.38 8.53 -28.86
N ASP A 95 9.26 9.23 -28.73
CA ASP A 95 9.20 10.67 -28.87
C ASP A 95 9.12 11.32 -27.49
N ARG A 96 9.77 12.48 -27.34
CA ARG A 96 9.63 13.35 -26.15
C ARG A 96 10.11 12.68 -24.85
N CYS A 97 11.37 12.25 -24.84
CA CYS A 97 12.08 11.74 -23.65
C CYS A 97 12.01 12.71 -22.47
N ASP A 98 12.02 14.01 -22.77
CA ASP A 98 11.93 15.11 -21.82
C ASP A 98 10.69 15.02 -20.91
N LEU A 99 9.60 14.39 -21.35
CA LEU A 99 8.37 14.24 -20.57
C LEU A 99 8.51 13.27 -19.38
N ILE A 100 9.54 12.42 -19.35
CA ILE A 100 9.74 11.44 -18.28
C ILE A 100 10.25 12.10 -16.99
N PHE A 101 10.99 13.21 -17.10
CA PHE A 101 11.67 13.82 -15.95
C PHE A 101 10.73 14.55 -14.97
N PRO A 102 9.81 15.44 -15.40
CA PRO A 102 8.90 16.14 -14.48
C PRO A 102 8.07 15.23 -13.55
N PRO A 103 7.39 14.17 -14.04
CA PRO A 103 6.65 13.27 -13.17
C PRO A 103 7.57 12.46 -12.27
N SER A 104 8.77 12.10 -12.74
CA SER A 104 9.77 11.44 -11.90
C SER A 104 10.17 12.31 -10.70
N ILE A 105 10.42 13.61 -10.93
CA ILE A 105 10.71 14.58 -9.85
C ILE A 105 9.53 14.65 -8.88
N PHE A 106 8.30 14.79 -9.38
CA PHE A 106 7.11 14.84 -8.54
C PHE A 106 7.00 13.61 -7.64
N VAL A 107 7.14 12.41 -8.21
CA VAL A 107 7.06 11.16 -7.45
C VAL A 107 8.20 11.08 -6.43
N PHE A 108 9.42 11.48 -6.78
CA PHE A 108 10.55 11.47 -5.84
C PHE A 108 10.29 12.39 -4.66
N VAL A 109 9.85 13.62 -4.89
CA VAL A 109 9.52 14.59 -3.83
C VAL A 109 8.40 14.07 -2.93
N MET A 110 7.34 13.52 -3.49
CA MET A 110 6.23 12.95 -2.72
C MET A 110 6.69 11.76 -1.86
N LEU A 111 7.53 10.87 -2.39
CA LEU A 111 8.07 9.73 -1.65
C LEU A 111 9.04 10.15 -0.53
N GLU A 112 9.84 11.21 -0.72
CA GLU A 112 10.71 11.74 0.33
C GLU A 112 9.90 12.45 1.44
N TYR A 113 8.87 13.21 1.08
CA TYR A 113 7.95 13.81 2.05
C TYR A 113 7.24 12.72 2.88
N PHE A 114 6.77 11.68 2.21
CA PHE A 114 6.15 10.52 2.83
C PHE A 114 7.09 9.81 3.80
N TRP A 115 8.32 9.50 3.34
CA TRP A 115 9.34 8.88 4.17
C TRP A 115 9.64 9.72 5.41
N PHE A 116 9.82 11.04 5.25
CA PHE A 116 10.14 11.94 6.36
C PHE A 116 9.06 11.92 7.45
N THR A 117 7.79 11.91 7.05
CA THR A 117 6.65 11.84 7.97
C THR A 117 6.70 10.56 8.81
N LEU A 118 6.86 9.40 8.17
CA LEU A 118 6.95 8.11 8.87
C LEU A 118 8.21 7.97 9.71
N PHE A 119 9.34 8.44 9.19
CA PHE A 119 10.62 8.45 9.88
C PHE A 119 10.52 9.21 11.21
N HIS A 120 9.90 10.40 11.19
CA HIS A 120 9.65 11.18 12.39
C HIS A 120 8.74 10.45 13.40
N GLU A 121 7.66 9.82 12.93
CA GLU A 121 6.77 9.05 13.81
C GLU A 121 7.46 7.84 14.46
N ILE A 122 8.40 7.20 13.76
CA ILE A 122 9.15 6.06 14.28
C ILE A 122 10.16 6.52 15.34
N LEU A 123 10.96 7.55 15.05
CA LEU A 123 11.95 8.06 16.00
C LEU A 123 11.31 8.65 17.26
N THR A 124 10.08 9.18 17.14
CA THR A 124 9.31 9.67 18.30
C THR A 124 8.47 8.58 18.98
N TYR A 125 8.58 7.33 18.54
CA TYR A 125 7.81 6.18 19.04
C TYR A 125 6.27 6.36 18.97
N LYS A 126 5.81 7.24 18.08
CA LYS A 126 4.38 7.52 17.86
C LYS A 126 3.74 6.61 16.81
N PHE A 127 4.54 5.84 16.08
CA PHE A 127 4.09 4.87 15.08
C PHE A 127 3.47 3.62 15.75
N LYS A 128 2.17 3.73 16.08
CA LYS A 128 1.44 2.68 16.82
C LYS A 128 1.24 1.39 16.03
N VAL A 129 1.39 1.41 14.70
CA VAL A 129 1.31 0.20 13.87
C VAL A 129 2.39 -0.82 14.26
N SER A 130 3.57 -0.40 14.72
CA SER A 130 4.59 -1.33 15.24
C SER A 130 4.08 -2.19 16.39
N GLN A 131 3.20 -1.65 17.25
CA GLN A 131 2.59 -2.45 18.33
C GLN A 131 1.66 -3.54 17.78
N LEU A 132 0.95 -3.26 16.68
CA LEU A 132 0.15 -4.26 15.98
C LEU A 132 1.05 -5.32 15.34
N ILE A 133 2.16 -4.92 14.72
CA ILE A 133 3.12 -5.84 14.12
C ILE A 133 3.64 -6.83 15.17
N VAL A 134 4.07 -6.36 16.36
CA VAL A 134 4.54 -7.29 17.41
C VAL A 134 3.42 -8.18 17.94
N LYS A 135 2.20 -7.65 18.06
CA LYS A 135 1.08 -8.50 18.45
C LYS A 135 0.85 -9.65 17.45
N TYR A 136 0.93 -9.37 16.15
CA TYR A 136 0.63 -10.35 15.12
C TYR A 136 1.84 -11.18 14.67
N SER A 137 3.07 -10.80 15.01
CA SER A 137 4.27 -11.63 14.77
C SER A 137 4.23 -12.94 15.55
N HIS A 138 3.50 -12.97 16.66
CA HIS A 138 3.24 -14.16 17.48
C HIS A 138 1.83 -14.72 17.28
N PHE A 139 1.19 -14.44 16.14
CA PHE A 139 -0.16 -14.90 15.87
C PHE A 139 -0.20 -16.43 15.71
N ASN A 140 -0.92 -17.12 16.60
CA ASN A 140 -1.14 -18.56 16.46
C ASN A 140 -2.17 -18.84 15.35
N ASN A 141 -1.75 -19.59 14.32
CA ASN A 141 -2.59 -20.01 13.20
C ASN A 141 -3.84 -20.80 13.60
N ASP A 142 -3.83 -21.50 14.74
CA ASP A 142 -5.00 -22.24 15.27
C ASP A 142 -6.18 -21.32 15.56
N HIS A 143 -5.92 -20.02 15.67
CA HIS A 143 -6.97 -19.04 15.87
C HIS A 143 -7.77 -18.81 14.60
N LEU A 144 -7.28 -19.16 13.41
CA LEU A 144 -7.99 -19.03 12.14
C LEU A 144 -8.63 -20.36 11.71
N GLU A 145 -9.82 -20.30 11.13
CA GLU A 145 -10.41 -21.49 10.51
C GLU A 145 -9.56 -21.90 9.28
N PRO A 146 -9.41 -23.21 9.01
CA PRO A 146 -8.50 -23.71 7.98
C PRO A 146 -8.82 -23.19 6.57
N GLU A 147 -10.09 -22.89 6.29
CA GLU A 147 -10.52 -22.27 5.02
C GLU A 147 -9.95 -20.86 4.85
N TYR A 148 -10.01 -20.03 5.90
CA TYR A 148 -9.44 -18.68 5.87
C TYR A 148 -7.92 -18.70 5.86
N HIS A 149 -7.32 -19.68 6.54
CA HIS A 149 -5.87 -19.85 6.50
C HIS A 149 -5.41 -20.14 5.08
N ARG A 150 -6.01 -21.14 4.42
CA ARG A 150 -5.75 -21.47 3.01
C ARG A 150 -6.01 -20.30 2.07
N TYR A 151 -7.04 -19.50 2.33
CA TYR A 151 -7.30 -18.30 1.53
C TYR A 151 -6.17 -17.27 1.64
N ILE A 152 -5.73 -16.95 2.86
CA ILE A 152 -4.68 -15.95 3.11
C ILE A 152 -3.34 -16.42 2.54
N THR A 153 -2.98 -17.69 2.74
CA THR A 153 -1.72 -18.23 2.20
C THR A 153 -1.72 -18.18 0.68
N ARG A 154 -2.82 -18.60 0.04
CA ARG A 154 -2.98 -18.51 -1.42
C ARG A 154 -2.93 -17.05 -1.90
N PHE A 155 -3.60 -16.14 -1.21
CA PHE A 155 -3.57 -14.71 -1.54
C PHE A 155 -2.14 -14.15 -1.46
N SER A 156 -1.40 -14.50 -0.41
CA SER A 156 0.00 -14.12 -0.22
C SER A 156 0.91 -14.68 -1.32
N HIS A 157 0.74 -15.96 -1.68
CA HIS A 157 1.48 -16.59 -2.77
C HIS A 157 1.23 -15.91 -4.12
N ILE A 158 -0.04 -15.65 -4.48
CA ILE A 158 -0.38 -14.95 -5.72
C ILE A 158 0.23 -13.54 -5.71
N GLY A 159 0.13 -12.82 -4.58
CA GLY A 159 0.73 -11.51 -4.42
C GLY A 159 2.25 -11.52 -4.55
N ASN A 160 2.92 -12.52 -3.96
CA ASN A 160 4.37 -12.72 -4.08
C ASN A 160 4.77 -12.98 -5.52
N PHE A 161 4.10 -13.91 -6.18
CA PHE A 161 4.35 -14.23 -7.58
C PHE A 161 4.19 -12.99 -8.46
N ALA A 162 3.04 -12.33 -8.40
CA ALA A 162 2.76 -11.14 -9.22
C ALA A 162 3.75 -10.00 -8.96
N SER A 163 4.00 -9.66 -7.68
CA SER A 163 4.92 -8.59 -7.30
C SER A 163 6.36 -8.89 -7.73
N ASN A 164 6.83 -10.12 -7.55
CA ASN A 164 8.20 -10.49 -7.90
C ASN A 164 8.39 -10.52 -9.41
N THR A 165 7.43 -11.06 -10.16
CA THR A 165 7.47 -11.08 -11.62
C THR A 165 7.51 -9.65 -12.17
N LEU A 166 6.65 -8.75 -11.68
CA LEU A 166 6.67 -7.35 -12.11
C LEU A 166 7.99 -6.67 -11.76
N ASN A 167 8.51 -6.87 -10.55
CA ASN A 167 9.79 -6.29 -10.15
C ASN A 167 10.96 -6.80 -11.01
N VAL A 168 11.01 -8.10 -11.31
CA VAL A 168 12.04 -8.70 -12.18
C VAL A 168 11.96 -8.12 -13.60
N VAL A 169 10.75 -7.96 -14.14
CA VAL A 169 10.56 -7.33 -15.46
C VAL A 169 11.09 -5.89 -15.47
N VAL A 170 10.86 -5.12 -14.40
CA VAL A 170 11.40 -3.76 -14.29
C VAL A 170 12.93 -3.77 -14.26
N VAL A 171 13.52 -4.62 -13.41
CA VAL A 171 14.98 -4.73 -13.26
C VAL A 171 15.65 -5.15 -14.57
N ILE A 172 15.11 -6.13 -15.29
CA ILE A 172 15.66 -6.55 -16.59
C ILE A 172 15.65 -5.39 -17.59
N ASN A 173 14.53 -4.67 -17.68
CA ASN A 173 14.43 -3.53 -18.58
C ASN A 173 15.42 -2.43 -18.18
N GLU A 174 15.51 -2.11 -16.90
CA GLU A 174 16.45 -1.13 -16.38
C GLU A 174 17.90 -1.47 -16.72
N ILE A 175 18.32 -2.74 -16.59
CA ILE A 175 19.66 -3.19 -16.98
C ILE A 175 19.90 -2.97 -18.47
N ILE A 176 18.92 -3.27 -19.33
CA ILE A 176 19.04 -3.03 -20.78
C ILE A 176 19.21 -1.54 -21.06
N PHE A 177 18.35 -0.69 -20.49
CA PHE A 177 18.46 0.77 -20.64
C PHE A 177 19.81 1.30 -20.13
N TYR A 178 20.28 0.83 -18.97
CA TYR A 178 21.55 1.21 -18.38
C TYR A 178 22.74 0.89 -19.31
N LEU A 179 22.76 -0.32 -19.88
CA LEU A 179 23.81 -0.73 -20.81
C LEU A 179 23.80 0.10 -22.10
N LEU A 180 22.63 0.38 -22.66
CA LEU A 180 22.49 1.26 -23.82
C LEU A 180 23.01 2.67 -23.52
N ILE A 181 22.70 3.18 -22.33
CA ILE A 181 23.14 4.52 -21.93
C ILE A 181 24.65 4.61 -21.78
N ILE A 182 25.27 3.63 -21.13
CA ILE A 182 26.73 3.57 -20.99
C ILE A 182 27.40 3.47 -22.35
N HIS A 183 26.89 2.60 -23.23
CA HIS A 183 27.45 2.42 -24.56
C HIS A 183 27.48 3.76 -25.33
N ARG A 184 26.43 4.57 -25.21
CA ARG A 184 26.37 5.87 -25.87
C ARG A 184 27.29 6.92 -25.28
N ILE A 185 27.37 7.00 -23.96
CA ILE A 185 28.32 7.87 -23.28
C ILE A 185 29.75 7.54 -23.68
N TYR A 186 30.07 6.26 -23.79
CA TYR A 186 31.38 5.80 -24.25
C TYR A 186 31.63 6.17 -25.72
N SER A 187 30.62 6.05 -26.59
CA SER A 187 30.72 6.49 -27.98
C SER A 187 31.00 7.99 -28.11
N PHE A 188 30.38 8.82 -27.26
CA PHE A 188 30.65 10.26 -27.27
C PHE A 188 32.05 10.60 -26.79
N TYR A 189 32.58 9.85 -25.83
CA TYR A 189 33.98 9.97 -25.40
C TYR A 189 34.95 9.62 -26.54
N LEU A 190 34.72 8.52 -27.27
CA LEU A 190 35.56 8.13 -28.40
C LEU A 190 35.53 9.14 -29.57
N ASN A 191 34.46 9.90 -29.69
CA ASN A 191 34.30 10.94 -30.72
C ASN A 191 34.82 12.32 -30.27
N ASP A 192 35.54 12.39 -29.14
CA ASP A 192 36.05 13.63 -28.53
C ASP A 192 34.97 14.68 -28.20
N GLU A 193 33.71 14.26 -28.07
CA GLU A 193 32.60 15.16 -27.75
C GLU A 193 32.50 15.46 -26.24
N ILE A 194 33.06 14.57 -25.41
CA ILE A 194 33.00 14.66 -23.95
C ILE A 194 34.37 14.33 -23.37
N SER A 195 34.81 15.08 -22.35
CA SER A 195 36.03 14.73 -21.63
C SER A 195 35.86 13.49 -20.73
N MET A 196 36.95 12.81 -20.42
CA MET A 196 36.95 11.67 -19.49
C MET A 196 36.30 12.02 -18.14
N PHE A 197 36.53 13.23 -17.64
CA PHE A 197 35.95 13.70 -16.38
C PHE A 197 34.42 13.76 -16.44
N PHE A 198 33.87 14.36 -17.50
CA PHE A 198 32.42 14.41 -17.71
C PHE A 198 31.83 13.01 -17.91
N MET A 199 32.51 12.13 -18.63
CA MET A 199 32.10 10.72 -18.80
C MET A 199 31.92 10.02 -17.45
N ILE A 200 32.90 10.15 -16.55
CA ILE A 200 32.84 9.54 -15.21
C ILE A 200 31.66 10.09 -14.41
N ILE A 201 31.43 11.41 -14.44
CA ILE A 201 30.30 12.04 -13.74
C ILE A 201 28.96 11.53 -14.28
N PHE A 202 28.78 11.49 -15.60
CA PHE A 202 27.54 11.01 -16.20
C PHE A 202 27.26 9.54 -15.83
N ILE A 203 28.28 8.68 -15.90
CA ILE A 203 28.13 7.27 -15.49
C ILE A 203 27.68 7.19 -14.02
N LEU A 204 28.32 7.95 -13.11
CA LEU A 204 27.92 7.97 -11.69
C LEU A 204 26.48 8.44 -11.48
N LEU A 205 26.05 9.49 -12.20
CA LEU A 205 24.68 9.99 -12.12
C LEU A 205 23.67 8.97 -12.62
N ILE A 206 23.97 8.30 -13.74
CA ILE A 206 23.09 7.27 -14.31
C ILE A 206 23.02 6.04 -13.42
N THR A 207 24.15 5.56 -12.87
CA THR A 207 24.15 4.46 -11.88
C THR A 207 23.31 4.83 -10.66
N ASN A 208 23.37 6.08 -10.20
CA ASN A 208 22.56 6.56 -9.10
C ASN A 208 21.05 6.63 -9.45
N SER A 209 20.71 7.10 -10.65
CA SER A 209 19.33 7.11 -11.16
C SER A 209 18.76 5.70 -11.27
N SER A 210 19.53 4.76 -11.84
CA SER A 210 19.21 3.33 -11.93
C SER A 210 18.88 2.75 -10.56
N TYR A 211 19.81 2.87 -9.60
CA TYR A 211 19.59 2.39 -8.22
C TYR A 211 18.32 2.97 -7.59
N ARG A 212 17.99 4.22 -7.88
CA ARG A 212 16.77 4.86 -7.36
C ARG A 212 15.50 4.28 -8.01
N ILE A 213 15.52 4.03 -9.32
CA ILE A 213 14.41 3.41 -10.05
C ILE A 213 14.16 2.00 -9.53
N GLU A 214 15.21 1.17 -9.38
CA GLU A 214 15.11 -0.16 -8.79
C GLU A 214 14.46 -0.11 -7.40
N TYR A 215 14.94 0.81 -6.56
CA TYR A 215 14.41 0.97 -5.21
C TYR A 215 12.92 1.34 -5.21
N MET A 216 12.50 2.23 -6.12
CA MET A 216 11.10 2.63 -6.25
C MET A 216 10.20 1.53 -6.81
N ALA A 217 10.70 0.74 -7.76
CA ALA A 217 10.00 -0.44 -8.23
C ALA A 217 9.76 -1.41 -7.05
N GLY A 218 10.79 -1.62 -6.22
CA GLY A 218 10.68 -2.40 -4.99
C GLY A 218 9.65 -1.84 -4.00
N GLN A 219 9.64 -0.52 -3.77
CA GLN A 219 8.62 0.14 -2.95
C GLN A 219 7.21 -0.08 -3.52
N LEU A 220 7.03 0.12 -4.83
CA LEU A 220 5.73 0.03 -5.48
C LEU A 220 5.18 -1.41 -5.48
N PHE A 221 5.99 -2.40 -5.88
CA PHE A 221 5.49 -3.77 -6.02
C PHE A 221 5.57 -4.54 -4.69
N VAL A 222 6.74 -4.52 -4.04
CA VAL A 222 7.01 -5.38 -2.89
C VAL A 222 6.33 -4.85 -1.63
N ALA A 223 6.45 -3.54 -1.33
CA ALA A 223 5.86 -2.99 -0.11
C ALA A 223 4.32 -2.88 -0.19
N MET A 224 3.75 -2.53 -1.36
CA MET A 224 2.29 -2.45 -1.51
C MET A 224 1.59 -3.79 -1.35
N LYS A 225 2.20 -4.89 -1.79
CA LYS A 225 1.68 -6.26 -1.55
C LYS A 225 1.42 -6.51 -0.06
N TYR A 226 2.34 -6.06 0.78
CA TYR A 226 2.28 -6.21 2.23
C TYR A 226 1.19 -5.32 2.85
N LEU A 227 0.98 -4.11 2.32
CA LEU A 227 -0.15 -3.26 2.68
C LEU A 227 -1.50 -3.92 2.30
N LEU A 228 -1.59 -4.51 1.11
CA LEU A 228 -2.75 -5.29 0.67
C LEU A 228 -3.02 -6.49 1.58
N PHE A 229 -1.97 -7.21 1.98
CA PHE A 229 -2.06 -8.36 2.89
C PHE A 229 -2.67 -7.97 4.24
N ILE A 230 -2.18 -6.91 4.89
CA ILE A 230 -2.72 -6.49 6.20
C ILE A 230 -4.19 -6.07 6.09
N ASN A 231 -4.55 -5.33 5.03
CA ASN A 231 -5.94 -4.96 4.76
C ASN A 231 -6.83 -6.20 4.60
N GLU A 232 -6.39 -7.20 3.84
CA GLU A 232 -7.12 -8.45 3.64
C GLU A 232 -7.22 -9.27 4.94
N PHE A 233 -6.16 -9.29 5.76
CA PHE A 233 -6.14 -9.94 7.06
C PHE A 233 -7.18 -9.33 8.02
N PHE A 234 -7.20 -8.02 8.21
CA PHE A 234 -8.21 -7.35 9.05
C PHE A 234 -9.63 -7.57 8.52
N LYS A 235 -9.80 -7.61 7.19
CA LYS A 235 -11.10 -7.87 6.57
C LYS A 235 -11.60 -9.27 6.92
N ILE A 236 -10.72 -10.27 6.90
CA ILE A 236 -11.08 -11.65 7.25
C ILE A 236 -11.45 -11.75 8.73
N GLN A 237 -10.72 -11.09 9.62
CA GLN A 237 -11.09 -11.02 11.04
C GLN A 237 -12.50 -10.43 11.22
N LEU A 238 -12.83 -9.35 10.52
CA LEU A 238 -14.16 -8.76 10.55
C LEU A 238 -15.22 -9.72 9.99
N LYS A 239 -14.97 -10.31 8.82
CA LYS A 239 -15.88 -11.26 8.17
C LYS A 239 -16.22 -12.44 9.11
N ARG A 240 -15.22 -12.97 9.80
CA ARG A 240 -15.40 -14.04 10.79
C ARG A 240 -16.30 -13.62 11.95
N LEU A 241 -16.12 -12.41 12.49
CA LEU A 241 -17.00 -11.88 13.53
C LEU A 241 -18.44 -11.77 13.04
N VAL A 242 -18.66 -11.31 11.80
CA VAL A 242 -20.00 -11.23 11.21
C VAL A 242 -20.63 -12.62 11.03
N ILE A 243 -19.86 -13.63 10.62
CA ILE A 243 -20.34 -15.00 10.47
C ILE A 243 -20.68 -15.61 11.83
N HIS A 244 -19.80 -15.46 12.82
CA HIS A 244 -20.05 -15.93 14.18
C HIS A 244 -21.30 -15.27 14.79
N LEU A 245 -21.51 -13.98 14.53
CA LEU A 245 -22.73 -13.27 14.90
C LEU A 245 -23.97 -13.90 14.24
N ARG A 246 -23.92 -14.21 12.93
CA ARG A 246 -25.04 -14.87 12.22
C ARG A 246 -25.39 -16.22 12.84
N TRP A 247 -24.39 -17.04 13.13
CA TRP A 247 -24.56 -18.33 13.79
C TRP A 247 -25.17 -18.18 15.18
N THR A 248 -24.64 -17.24 15.96
CA THR A 248 -25.15 -16.95 17.30
C THR A 248 -26.62 -16.54 17.27
N ILE A 249 -27.01 -15.65 16.34
CA ILE A 249 -28.40 -15.20 16.18
C ILE A 249 -29.33 -16.37 15.80
N LYS A 250 -28.86 -17.35 15.00
CA LYS A 250 -29.64 -18.55 14.67
C LYS A 250 -29.81 -19.46 15.89
N LEU A 251 -28.73 -19.73 16.62
CA LEU A 251 -28.72 -20.58 17.81
C LEU A 251 -29.51 -19.98 18.99
N ASP A 252 -29.61 -18.66 19.06
CA ASP A 252 -30.40 -17.96 20.08
C ASP A 252 -31.91 -18.31 20.06
N ARG A 253 -32.40 -18.95 18.98
CA ARG A 253 -33.75 -19.55 19.00
C ARG A 253 -33.91 -20.68 20.04
N PHE A 254 -32.81 -21.30 20.46
CA PHE A 254 -32.82 -22.54 21.27
C PHE A 254 -32.03 -22.42 22.59
N LEU A 255 -31.34 -21.31 22.85
CA LEU A 255 -30.43 -21.19 24.00
C LEU A 255 -31.06 -20.56 25.24
N LEU A 256 -30.68 -21.08 26.41
CA LEU A 256 -30.94 -20.49 27.73
C LEU A 256 -30.35 -19.07 27.86
N LEU A 257 -31.06 -18.21 28.60
CA LEU A 257 -30.75 -16.80 28.84
C LEU A 257 -29.32 -16.53 29.34
N SER A 258 -28.75 -17.43 30.15
CA SER A 258 -27.38 -17.28 30.68
C SER A 258 -26.31 -17.49 29.61
N LYS A 259 -26.45 -18.51 28.75
CA LYS A 259 -25.53 -18.78 27.63
C LYS A 259 -25.56 -17.64 26.61
N ARG A 260 -26.74 -17.04 26.38
CA ARG A 260 -26.92 -15.89 25.49
C ARG A 260 -26.08 -14.67 25.90
N ARG A 261 -26.04 -14.34 27.20
CA ARG A 261 -25.28 -13.19 27.73
C ARG A 261 -23.76 -13.35 27.52
N SER A 262 -23.26 -14.56 27.75
CA SER A 262 -21.84 -14.87 27.61
C SER A 262 -21.35 -14.74 26.16
N ILE A 263 -22.10 -15.30 25.21
CA ILE A 263 -21.73 -15.23 23.77
C ILE A 263 -21.76 -13.78 23.27
N TRP A 264 -22.75 -13.01 23.71
CA TRP A 264 -22.89 -11.61 23.34
C TRP A 264 -21.75 -10.73 23.83
N THR A 265 -21.37 -10.89 25.11
CA THR A 265 -20.24 -10.18 25.70
C THR A 265 -18.94 -10.53 24.99
N ARG A 266 -18.79 -11.79 24.56
CA ARG A 266 -17.63 -12.26 23.78
C ARG A 266 -17.58 -11.61 22.40
N PHE A 267 -18.71 -11.50 21.69
CA PHE A 267 -18.77 -10.79 20.41
C PHE A 267 -18.40 -9.31 20.56
N MET A 268 -19.02 -8.61 21.51
CA MET A 268 -18.74 -7.19 21.77
C MET A 268 -17.26 -6.94 22.07
N LYS A 269 -16.66 -7.75 22.95
CA LYS A 269 -15.24 -7.64 23.30
C LYS A 269 -14.34 -7.80 22.07
N LYS A 270 -14.58 -8.82 21.25
CA LYS A 270 -13.79 -9.07 20.03
C LYS A 270 -13.98 -7.97 18.98
N TYR A 271 -15.20 -7.48 18.80
CA TYR A 271 -15.49 -6.39 17.86
C TYR A 271 -14.80 -5.09 18.28
N VAL A 272 -14.91 -4.69 19.56
CA VAL A 272 -14.27 -3.46 20.08
C VAL A 272 -12.76 -3.55 19.94
N GLN A 273 -12.18 -4.71 20.23
CA GLN A 273 -10.75 -4.96 20.04
C GLN A 273 -10.33 -4.79 18.57
N LEU A 274 -11.04 -5.41 17.63
CA LEU A 274 -10.74 -5.29 16.21
C LEU A 274 -10.95 -3.85 15.70
N TYR A 275 -11.98 -3.15 16.17
CA TYR A 275 -12.21 -1.75 15.85
C TYR A 275 -11.06 -0.87 16.32
N TYR A 276 -10.56 -1.08 17.55
CA TYR A 276 -9.42 -0.37 18.09
C TYR A 276 -8.15 -0.60 17.27
N GLU A 277 -7.89 -1.84 16.86
CA GLU A 277 -6.74 -2.20 16.02
C GLU A 277 -6.82 -1.55 14.63
N VAL A 278 -7.98 -1.59 13.98
CA VAL A 278 -8.21 -0.92 12.69
C VAL A 278 -8.13 0.60 12.84
N ALA A 279 -8.56 1.17 13.96
CA ALA A 279 -8.44 2.61 14.22
C ALA A 279 -6.98 3.05 14.40
N ILE A 280 -6.16 2.26 15.09
CA ILE A 280 -4.71 2.48 15.19
C ILE A 280 -4.07 2.44 13.80
N PHE A 281 -4.42 1.40 13.03
CA PHE A 281 -3.93 1.23 11.67
C PHE A 281 -4.31 2.43 10.79
N ASN A 282 -5.58 2.83 10.81
CA ASN A 282 -6.09 3.96 10.04
C ASN A 282 -5.39 5.28 10.39
N LYS A 283 -5.17 5.56 11.68
CA LYS A 283 -4.51 6.80 12.12
C LYS A 283 -3.17 7.02 11.42
N THR A 284 -2.44 5.92 11.20
CA THR A 284 -1.09 5.94 10.65
C THR A 284 -1.12 5.85 9.12
N ILE A 285 -1.97 4.99 8.58
CA ILE A 285 -1.98 4.67 7.15
C ILE A 285 -2.88 5.59 6.33
N SER A 286 -3.75 6.37 6.96
CA SER A 286 -4.55 7.35 6.24
C SER A 286 -3.70 8.36 5.46
N GLY A 287 -2.60 8.85 6.04
CA GLY A 287 -1.64 9.69 5.32
C GLY A 287 -1.01 8.97 4.13
N VAL A 288 -0.57 7.72 4.34
CA VAL A 288 -0.01 6.85 3.29
C VAL A 288 -0.97 6.72 2.10
N PHE A 289 -2.27 6.55 2.35
CA PHE A 289 -3.29 6.43 1.30
C PHE A 289 -3.45 7.72 0.49
N LEU A 290 -3.26 8.88 1.11
CA LEU A 290 -3.33 10.17 0.43
C LEU A 290 -2.14 10.33 -0.52
N ASP A 291 -0.94 9.96 -0.07
CA ASP A 291 0.27 10.04 -0.90
C ASP A 291 0.20 9.05 -2.07
N ILE A 292 -0.26 7.83 -1.82
CA ILE A 292 -0.51 6.81 -2.86
C ILE A 292 -1.52 7.32 -3.89
N GLU A 293 -2.59 7.97 -3.44
CA GLU A 293 -3.61 8.54 -4.31
C GLU A 293 -3.04 9.67 -5.19
N ALA A 294 -2.25 10.57 -4.61
CA ALA A 294 -1.59 11.65 -5.36
C ALA A 294 -0.62 11.11 -6.40
N ILE A 295 0.24 10.15 -6.03
CA ILE A 295 1.16 9.47 -6.96
C ILE A 295 0.38 8.78 -8.07
N SER A 296 -0.69 8.06 -7.74
CA SER A 296 -1.55 7.40 -8.72
C SER A 296 -2.14 8.38 -9.73
N LYS A 297 -2.62 9.56 -9.30
CA LYS A 297 -3.21 10.56 -10.18
C LYS A 297 -2.19 11.15 -11.13
N CYS A 298 -1.02 11.53 -10.61
CA CYS A 298 0.07 12.04 -11.43
C CYS A 298 0.56 11.01 -12.44
N SER A 299 0.62 9.73 -12.05
CA SER A 299 1.03 8.62 -12.91
C SER A 299 0.09 8.43 -14.12
N ILE A 300 -1.23 8.58 -13.94
CA ILE A 300 -2.20 8.50 -15.04
C ILE A 300 -2.07 9.69 -15.99
N VAL A 301 -1.98 10.90 -15.43
CA VAL A 301 -1.82 12.12 -16.23
C VAL A 301 -0.57 12.01 -17.10
N PHE A 302 0.55 11.60 -16.50
CA PHE A 302 1.77 11.32 -17.22
C PHE A 302 1.58 10.25 -18.29
N CYS A 303 0.97 9.12 -17.95
CA CYS A 303 0.73 8.04 -18.89
C CYS A 303 -0.01 8.52 -20.14
N ILE A 304 -1.04 9.35 -19.99
CA ILE A 304 -1.81 9.91 -21.11
C ILE A 304 -0.95 10.88 -21.92
N MET A 305 -0.24 11.79 -21.25
CA MET A 305 0.61 12.78 -21.92
C MET A 305 1.76 12.13 -22.69
N PHE A 306 2.39 11.10 -22.12
CA PHE A 306 3.46 10.36 -22.78
C PHE A 306 2.93 9.58 -23.98
N TYR A 307 1.82 8.85 -23.79
CA TYR A 307 1.18 8.07 -24.84
C TYR A 307 0.72 8.93 -26.02
N SER A 308 0.18 10.13 -25.76
CA SER A 308 -0.34 11.02 -26.81
C SER A 308 0.73 11.62 -27.71
N LYS A 309 1.99 11.62 -27.27
CA LYS A 309 3.12 12.15 -28.04
C LYS A 309 3.88 11.09 -28.82
N GLN A 310 3.57 9.80 -28.64
CA GLN A 310 4.21 8.73 -29.40
C GLN A 310 3.58 8.59 -30.78
N ILE A 311 4.41 8.59 -31.83
CA ILE A 311 3.96 8.31 -33.20
C ILE A 311 3.73 6.79 -33.39
N HIS A 312 4.59 5.96 -32.80
CA HIS A 312 4.49 4.50 -32.86
C HIS A 312 4.67 3.86 -31.49
N MET A 313 3.90 2.78 -31.24
CA MET A 313 4.01 1.99 -30.02
C MET A 313 4.97 0.83 -30.22
N ASN A 314 6.19 0.98 -29.69
CA ASN A 314 7.18 -0.10 -29.63
C ASN A 314 7.17 -0.78 -28.24
N ILE A 315 8.02 -1.79 -28.05
CA ILE A 315 8.10 -2.54 -26.79
C ILE A 315 8.51 -1.67 -25.60
N HIS A 316 9.46 -0.74 -25.78
CA HIS A 316 9.97 0.15 -24.72
C HIS A 316 8.90 1.15 -24.27
N ASN A 317 8.19 1.76 -25.22
CA ASN A 317 7.07 2.68 -24.97
C ASN A 317 5.94 1.98 -24.25
N THR A 318 5.63 0.76 -24.70
CA THR A 318 4.61 -0.08 -24.07
C THR A 318 4.98 -0.39 -22.61
N ILE A 319 6.25 -0.70 -22.34
CA ILE A 319 6.73 -0.94 -20.97
C ILE A 319 6.61 0.32 -20.11
N ILE A 320 7.05 1.48 -20.61
CA ILE A 320 6.93 2.76 -19.86
C ILE A 320 5.47 3.08 -19.55
N VAL A 321 4.57 2.88 -20.50
CA VAL A 321 3.11 3.07 -20.32
C VAL A 321 2.56 2.09 -19.27
N ILE A 322 2.92 0.81 -19.34
CA ILE A 322 2.49 -0.20 -18.36
C ILE A 322 2.99 0.15 -16.96
N LEU A 323 4.26 0.56 -16.82
CA LEU A 323 4.84 0.97 -15.55
C LEU A 323 4.15 2.23 -14.99
N SER A 324 3.82 3.18 -15.86
CA SER A 324 3.09 4.40 -15.49
C SER A 324 1.63 4.10 -15.11
N LEU A 325 1.01 3.05 -15.63
CA LEU A 325 -0.33 2.61 -15.22
C LEU A 325 -0.32 1.78 -13.92
N ALA A 326 0.80 1.16 -13.57
CA ALA A 326 0.88 0.26 -12.42
C ALA A 326 0.46 0.92 -11.09
N PRO A 327 0.95 2.12 -10.69
CA PRO A 327 0.50 2.80 -9.47
C PRO A 327 -1.01 2.99 -9.42
N PHE A 328 -1.66 3.28 -10.54
CA PHE A 328 -3.11 3.43 -10.61
C PHE A 328 -3.86 2.14 -10.40
N ILE A 329 -3.44 1.05 -11.06
CA ILE A 329 -4.06 -0.26 -10.91
C ILE A 329 -3.93 -0.74 -9.45
N TYR A 330 -2.75 -0.60 -8.85
CA TYR A 330 -2.51 -0.96 -7.45
C TYR A 330 -3.38 -0.16 -6.48
N THR A 331 -3.43 1.16 -6.68
CA THR A 331 -4.22 2.06 -5.84
C THR A 331 -5.70 1.69 -5.89
N ASN A 332 -6.28 1.53 -7.09
CA ASN A 332 -7.67 1.09 -7.24
C ASN A 332 -7.93 -0.29 -6.62
N GLY A 333 -7.02 -1.24 -6.80
CA GLY A 333 -7.11 -2.57 -6.20
C GLY A 333 -7.16 -2.50 -4.68
N LEU A 334 -6.32 -1.65 -4.09
CA LEU A 334 -6.25 -1.41 -2.66
C LEU A 334 -7.51 -0.71 -2.14
N TYR A 335 -8.00 0.34 -2.80
CA TYR A 335 -9.27 0.99 -2.45
C TYR A 335 -10.47 0.03 -2.52
N SER A 336 -10.53 -0.83 -3.54
CA SER A 336 -11.59 -1.82 -3.71
C SER A 336 -11.66 -2.79 -2.52
N ARG A 337 -10.51 -3.18 -1.95
CA ARG A 337 -10.44 -4.05 -0.77
C ARG A 337 -10.85 -3.33 0.50
N VAL A 338 -10.36 -2.11 0.68
CA VAL A 338 -10.62 -1.30 1.87
C VAL A 338 -12.08 -0.85 1.96
N ALA A 339 -12.71 -0.57 0.82
CA ALA A 339 -14.12 -0.20 0.73
C ALA A 339 -15.09 -1.28 1.26
N GLN A 340 -14.62 -2.52 1.50
CA GLN A 340 -15.42 -3.61 2.04
C GLN A 340 -15.58 -3.54 3.57
N PHE A 341 -14.69 -2.85 4.30
CA PHE A 341 -14.77 -2.74 5.77
C PHE A 341 -16.10 -2.15 6.26
N PRO A 342 -16.54 -0.98 5.74
CA PRO A 342 -17.78 -0.37 6.23
C PRO A 342 -19.00 -1.22 5.88
N GLN A 343 -18.96 -1.92 4.75
CA GLN A 343 -20.05 -2.80 4.32
C GLN A 343 -20.25 -3.97 5.29
N PHE A 344 -19.17 -4.65 5.70
CA PHE A 344 -19.27 -5.72 6.70
C PHE A 344 -19.75 -5.21 8.06
N ASN A 345 -19.29 -4.02 8.47
CA ASN A 345 -19.75 -3.38 9.70
C ASN A 345 -21.26 -3.09 9.65
N GLN A 346 -21.75 -2.54 8.53
CA GLN A 346 -23.17 -2.24 8.34
C GLN A 346 -24.04 -3.51 8.32
N ILE A 347 -23.58 -4.58 7.67
CA ILE A 347 -24.30 -5.87 7.67
C ILE A 347 -24.40 -6.43 9.09
N ALA A 348 -23.31 -6.33 9.87
CA ALA A 348 -23.31 -6.80 11.24
C ALA A 348 -24.24 -5.96 12.12
N SER A 349 -24.19 -4.62 12.03
CA SER A 349 -25.08 -3.73 12.79
C SER A 349 -26.55 -3.95 12.45
N GLN A 350 -26.90 -4.10 11.16
CA GLN A 350 -28.26 -4.42 10.72
C GLN A 350 -28.78 -5.74 11.31
N LYS A 351 -27.96 -6.79 11.29
CA LYS A 351 -28.34 -8.09 11.87
C LYS A 351 -28.53 -8.00 13.38
N MET A 352 -27.70 -7.22 14.06
CA MET A 352 -27.85 -6.97 15.49
C MET A 352 -29.13 -6.18 15.80
N MET A 353 -29.44 -5.13 15.03
CA MET A 353 -30.68 -4.37 15.17
C MET A 353 -31.91 -5.26 14.98
N GLN A 354 -31.94 -6.06 13.90
CA GLN A 354 -33.03 -6.99 13.65
C GLN A 354 -33.22 -8.01 14.77
N TRP A 355 -32.12 -8.52 15.32
CA TRP A 355 -32.16 -9.45 16.44
C TRP A 355 -32.66 -8.79 17.73
N LEU A 356 -32.21 -7.59 18.05
CA LEU A 356 -32.66 -6.82 19.21
C LEU A 356 -34.16 -6.52 19.13
N ALA A 357 -34.64 -6.04 17.96
CA ALA A 357 -36.06 -5.78 17.73
C ALA A 357 -36.92 -7.04 17.94
N ARG A 358 -36.51 -8.19 17.38
CA ARG A 358 -37.19 -9.47 17.60
C ARG A 358 -37.19 -9.90 19.06
N SER A 359 -36.09 -9.68 19.77
CA SER A 359 -35.98 -10.02 21.18
C SER A 359 -36.86 -9.14 22.06
N GLN A 360 -37.02 -7.86 21.72
CA GLN A 360 -37.91 -6.94 22.42
C GLN A 360 -39.38 -7.29 22.15
N TYR A 361 -39.74 -7.54 20.89
CA TYR A 361 -41.10 -7.95 20.50
C TYR A 361 -41.58 -9.21 21.23
N ARG A 362 -40.77 -10.28 21.24
CA ARG A 362 -41.11 -11.53 21.96
C ARG A 362 -41.36 -11.35 23.45
N ARG A 363 -40.79 -10.31 24.06
CA ARG A 363 -40.90 -10.02 25.49
C ARG A 363 -41.98 -9.03 25.82
N HIS A 364 -42.40 -8.17 24.90
CA HIS A 364 -43.60 -7.38 25.11
C HIS A 364 -44.80 -8.30 25.44
N TYR A 365 -44.83 -9.49 24.84
CA TYR A 365 -45.80 -10.56 25.12
C TYR A 365 -45.55 -11.39 26.39
N ARG A 366 -44.33 -11.40 26.96
CA ARG A 366 -44.00 -12.12 28.20
C ARG A 366 -43.72 -11.09 29.29
N HIS A 367 -44.69 -10.85 30.16
CA HIS A 367 -44.64 -9.90 31.27
C HIS A 367 -43.53 -10.23 32.30
N ASP A 368 -42.28 -10.04 31.92
CA ASP A 368 -41.11 -10.49 32.68
C ASP A 368 -40.27 -9.27 33.11
N ARG A 369 -40.55 -8.73 34.30
CA ARG A 369 -39.95 -7.51 34.87
C ARG A 369 -38.58 -7.76 35.51
N ASN A 370 -37.64 -8.31 34.74
CA ASN A 370 -36.31 -8.61 35.27
C ASN A 370 -35.31 -7.44 35.04
N ARG A 371 -34.98 -6.67 36.08
CA ARG A 371 -34.12 -5.45 36.02
C ARG A 371 -32.76 -5.68 35.37
N LEU A 372 -32.10 -6.80 35.68
CA LEU A 372 -30.79 -7.15 35.11
C LEU A 372 -30.83 -7.30 33.59
N PHE A 373 -31.95 -7.80 33.06
CA PHE A 373 -32.13 -7.96 31.63
C PHE A 373 -32.38 -6.64 30.92
N ILE A 374 -33.13 -5.71 31.54
CA ILE A 374 -33.34 -4.35 31.01
C ILE A 374 -31.99 -3.65 30.82
N ARG A 375 -31.09 -3.74 31.82
CA ARG A 375 -29.72 -3.21 31.73
C ARG A 375 -28.95 -3.79 30.53
N ASP A 376 -29.03 -5.10 30.31
CA ASP A 376 -28.34 -5.75 29.19
C ASP A 376 -28.93 -5.35 27.84
N ILE A 377 -30.25 -5.15 27.72
CA ILE A 377 -30.88 -4.61 26.50
C ILE A 377 -30.39 -3.19 26.25
N ILE A 378 -30.43 -2.31 27.26
CA ILE A 378 -29.99 -0.91 27.12
C ILE A 378 -28.54 -0.87 26.63
N LYS A 379 -27.66 -1.65 27.26
CA LYS A 379 -26.25 -1.78 26.85
C LYS A 379 -26.11 -2.26 25.41
N SER A 380 -26.92 -3.23 25.00
CA SER A 380 -26.89 -3.79 23.65
C SER A 380 -27.42 -2.82 22.60
N ASN A 381 -28.50 -2.09 22.90
CA ASN A 381 -29.04 -1.03 22.05
C ASN A 381 -28.01 0.09 21.87
N LEU A 382 -27.41 0.56 22.98
CA LEU A 382 -26.37 1.58 22.93
C LEU A 382 -25.17 1.13 22.09
N PHE A 383 -24.73 -0.12 22.27
CA PHE A 383 -23.64 -0.67 21.47
C PHE A 383 -23.97 -0.70 19.98
N VAL A 384 -25.16 -1.17 19.60
CA VAL A 384 -25.55 -1.28 18.19
C VAL A 384 -25.74 0.09 17.55
N GLN A 385 -26.27 1.07 18.29
CA GLN A 385 -26.33 2.47 17.86
C GLN A 385 -24.93 3.07 17.67
N THR A 386 -23.99 2.74 18.56
CA THR A 386 -22.59 3.18 18.44
C THR A 386 -21.93 2.51 17.24
N MET A 387 -22.17 1.21 17.05
CA MET A 387 -21.64 0.42 15.95
C MET A 387 -22.18 0.86 14.58
N SER A 388 -23.44 1.28 14.49
CA SER A 388 -24.00 1.78 13.24
C SER A 388 -23.46 3.17 12.86
N LYS A 389 -23.08 3.97 13.86
CA LYS A 389 -22.53 5.32 13.67
C LYS A 389 -21.00 5.36 13.58
N ASN A 390 -20.29 4.30 13.95
CA ASN A 390 -18.84 4.32 13.96
C ASN A 390 -18.25 4.23 12.55
N ARG A 391 -17.09 4.87 12.37
CA ARG A 391 -16.30 4.79 11.13
C ARG A 391 -15.38 3.58 11.17
N PHE A 392 -15.94 2.37 11.04
CA PHE A 392 -15.14 1.14 10.96
C PHE A 392 -14.54 0.98 9.56
N GLY A 393 -13.28 1.34 9.40
CA GLY A 393 -12.56 1.26 8.13
C GLY A 393 -11.37 2.22 8.10
N ILE A 394 -10.95 2.56 6.88
CA ILE A 394 -9.78 3.41 6.64
C ILE A 394 -10.22 4.68 5.90
N SER A 395 -9.58 5.81 6.19
CA SER A 395 -9.73 7.09 5.51
C SER A 395 -8.53 7.37 4.61
N CYS A 396 -8.76 8.13 3.54
CA CYS A 396 -7.69 8.73 2.74
C CYS A 396 -7.38 10.11 3.33
N GLY A 397 -6.30 10.17 4.11
CA GLY A 397 -5.93 11.32 4.94
C GLY A 397 -7.08 11.82 5.79
N GLN A 398 -7.23 13.15 5.84
CA GLN A 398 -8.39 13.84 6.42
C GLN A 398 -9.49 14.13 5.38
N VAL A 399 -9.29 13.71 4.13
CA VAL A 399 -10.13 14.13 3.00
C VAL A 399 -11.47 13.37 3.00
N PHE A 400 -11.42 12.04 3.01
CA PHE A 400 -12.65 11.23 2.99
C PHE A 400 -12.47 9.85 3.61
N PHE A 401 -13.59 9.26 4.02
CA PHE A 401 -13.66 7.88 4.50
C PHE A 401 -13.94 6.92 3.34
N ILE A 402 -13.17 5.83 3.25
CA ILE A 402 -13.21 4.93 2.09
C ILE A 402 -14.41 4.00 2.22
N THR A 403 -15.45 4.30 1.46
CA THR A 403 -16.67 3.49 1.34
C THR A 403 -16.80 2.95 -0.07
N LYS A 404 -17.65 1.94 -0.28
CA LYS A 404 -17.96 1.43 -1.62
C LYS A 404 -18.48 2.52 -2.57
N PHE A 405 -19.31 3.44 -2.06
CA PHE A 405 -19.79 4.58 -2.85
C PHE A 405 -18.65 5.51 -3.23
N LYS A 406 -17.82 5.92 -2.27
CA LYS A 406 -16.66 6.80 -2.53
C LYS A 406 -15.65 6.15 -3.48
N PHE A 407 -15.45 4.83 -3.40
CA PHE A 407 -14.61 4.12 -4.36
C PHE A 407 -15.16 4.18 -5.79
N VAL A 408 -16.46 3.94 -5.98
CA VAL A 408 -17.09 4.05 -7.32
C VAL A 408 -17.04 5.48 -7.83
N GLU A 409 -17.31 6.47 -6.97
CA GLU A 409 -17.20 7.89 -7.28
C GLU A 409 -15.79 8.26 -7.74
N LEU A 410 -14.76 7.87 -6.99
CA LEU A 410 -13.36 8.08 -7.37
C LEU A 410 -13.01 7.39 -8.69
N PHE A 411 -13.46 6.16 -8.89
CA PHE A 411 -13.25 5.43 -10.13
C PHE A 411 -13.86 6.17 -11.34
N LEU A 412 -15.08 6.70 -11.20
CA LEU A 412 -15.73 7.49 -12.25
C LEU A 412 -15.01 8.83 -12.48
N LEU A 413 -14.63 9.52 -11.41
CA LEU A 413 -13.84 10.76 -11.51
C LEU A 413 -12.49 10.52 -12.19
N ASN A 414 -11.86 9.36 -11.97
CA ASN A 414 -10.63 8.98 -12.66
C ASN A 414 -10.85 8.82 -14.16
N PHE A 415 -11.97 8.21 -14.56
CA PHE A 415 -12.33 8.10 -15.96
C PHE A 415 -12.59 9.48 -16.60
N VAL A 416 -13.32 10.36 -15.92
CA VAL A 416 -13.56 11.74 -16.39
C VAL A 416 -12.24 12.51 -16.52
N LEU A 417 -11.35 12.39 -15.54
CA LEU A 417 -10.02 12.99 -15.57
C LEU A 417 -9.23 12.51 -16.79
N ILE A 418 -9.20 11.19 -17.03
CA ILE A 418 -8.56 10.60 -18.21
C ILE A 418 -9.12 11.21 -19.49
N LEU A 419 -10.44 11.31 -19.63
CA LEU A 419 -11.09 11.89 -20.81
C LEU A 419 -10.77 13.38 -20.99
N MET A 420 -10.78 14.17 -19.91
CA MET A 420 -10.47 15.60 -19.97
C MET A 420 -9.03 15.85 -20.43
N PHE A 421 -8.08 15.10 -19.88
CA PHE A 421 -6.67 15.20 -20.27
C PHE A 421 -6.46 14.68 -21.70
N TYR A 422 -7.07 13.55 -22.06
CA TYR A 422 -7.02 13.04 -23.43
C TYR A 422 -7.54 14.07 -24.44
N LYS A 423 -8.70 14.68 -24.18
CA LYS A 423 -9.23 15.74 -25.05
C LYS A 423 -8.29 16.94 -25.16
N LYS A 424 -7.70 17.38 -24.04
CA LYS A 424 -6.83 18.56 -24.03
C LYS A 424 -5.47 18.35 -24.70
N PHE A 425 -4.92 17.14 -24.64
CA PHE A 425 -3.55 16.86 -25.10
C PHE A 425 -3.47 16.02 -26.39
N CYS A 426 -4.56 15.38 -26.81
CA CYS A 426 -4.62 14.57 -28.04
C CYS A 426 -5.47 15.20 -29.16
N LEU A 427 -6.45 16.04 -28.84
CA LEU A 427 -7.35 16.66 -29.83
C LEU A 427 -7.06 18.15 -30.09
N LEU A 428 -6.07 18.71 -29.39
CA LEU A 428 -5.42 20.00 -29.66
C LEU A 428 -3.98 19.71 -30.06
#